data_AF-A0A7I9Y3G6-F1
#
_entry.id   AF-A0A7I9Y3G6-F1
#
_cell.length_a   1.000
_cell.length_b   1.000
_cell.length_c   1.000
_cell.angle_alpha   90.00
_cell.angle_beta   90.00
_cell.angle_gamma   90.00
#
_symmetry.space_group_name_H-M   'P 1'
#
loop_
_entity.id
_entity.type
_entity.pdbx_description
1 polymer ?
#
loop_
_entity_poly.entity_id
_entity_poly.type
_entity_poly.pdbx_seq_one_letter_code
_entity_poly.pdbx_strand_id
1 'polypeptide(L)'
;MIAVHGERRAHDQIVTLIGAHGALTASVVRAAQLLIAGGYVEFAEHLDRHRAELNVAVGELATWAESFGDWARVDIGRALYPSALDESLTCLTADQFGAELRLARETLKARRTDILAELRNARFVLCAAGLPVDEMTAYRRMVRLWAGEAVDVVTGAHRLTLADRYIRSFGHLRADPQADGTVRKGAALVRQWMDDLEEPDREDELALAESCGYGDFVECYRSERS
;
A
#
# COMPACT_ATOMS: atom_id res chain seq x y z
N MET A 1 11.96 19.06 38.51
CA MET A 1 10.83 19.60 37.74
C MET A 1 11.04 19.51 36.21
N ILE A 2 12.28 19.53 35.71
CA ILE A 2 12.61 19.34 34.27
C ILE A 2 12.42 17.87 33.82
N ALA A 3 12.80 16.88 34.64
CA ALA A 3 12.64 15.45 34.32
C ALA A 3 11.18 15.04 34.03
N VAL A 4 10.25 15.46 34.89
CA VAL A 4 8.80 15.18 34.76
C VAL A 4 8.20 15.75 33.46
N HIS A 5 8.71 16.88 32.96
CA HIS A 5 8.25 17.45 31.69
C HIS A 5 8.83 16.73 30.47
N GLY A 6 10.08 16.23 30.57
CA GLY A 6 10.72 15.42 29.53
C GLY A 6 10.06 14.05 29.37
N GLU A 7 9.78 13.37 30.48
CA GLU A 7 9.11 12.06 30.52
C GLU A 7 7.69 12.12 29.96
N ARG A 8 6.91 13.15 30.32
CA ARG A 8 5.55 13.34 29.77
C ARG A 8 5.56 13.57 28.25
N ARG A 9 6.52 14.36 27.76
CA ARG A 9 6.67 14.61 26.32
C ARG A 9 7.11 13.35 25.57
N ALA A 10 7.99 12.55 26.16
CA ALA A 10 8.41 11.26 25.61
C ALA A 10 7.23 10.28 25.52
N HIS A 11 6.43 10.17 26.59
CA HIS A 11 5.20 9.38 26.62
C HIS A 11 4.23 9.79 25.50
N ASP A 12 3.89 11.07 25.38
CA ASP A 12 2.92 11.55 24.38
C ASP A 12 3.37 11.23 22.95
N GLN A 13 4.69 11.25 22.71
CA GLN A 13 5.27 10.93 21.41
C GLN A 13 5.26 9.41 21.11
N ILE A 14 5.47 8.56 22.13
CA ILE A 14 5.32 7.10 22.00
C ILE A 14 3.85 6.75 21.73
N VAL A 15 2.89 7.37 22.43
CA VAL A 15 1.45 7.19 22.19
C VAL A 15 1.08 7.57 20.76
N THR A 16 1.59 8.71 20.26
CA THR A 16 1.37 9.15 18.88
C THR A 16 1.92 8.14 17.87
N LEU A 17 3.11 7.59 18.14
CA LEU A 17 3.73 6.57 17.30
C LEU A 17 2.91 5.26 17.25
N ILE A 18 2.36 4.83 18.39
CA ILE A 18 1.48 3.65 18.44
C ILE A 18 0.19 3.91 17.64
N GLY A 19 -0.39 5.11 17.72
CA GLY A 19 -1.55 5.48 16.90
C GLY A 19 -1.25 5.44 15.39
N ALA A 20 -0.10 6.00 14.97
CA ALA A 20 0.34 5.96 13.58
C ALA A 20 0.56 4.52 13.08
N HIS A 21 1.13 3.66 13.93
CA HIS A 21 1.25 2.23 13.64
C HIS A 21 -0.11 1.57 13.44
N GLY A 22 -1.05 1.75 14.37
CA GLY A 22 -2.39 1.18 14.27
C GLY A 22 -3.10 1.58 12.98
N ALA A 23 -2.95 2.82 12.53
CA ALA A 23 -3.50 3.30 11.26
C ALA A 23 -2.85 2.63 10.03
N LEU A 24 -1.54 2.39 10.05
CA LEU A 24 -0.86 1.61 9.02
C LEU A 24 -1.36 0.16 9.01
N THR A 25 -1.42 -0.49 10.17
CA THR A 25 -1.88 -1.87 10.33
C THR A 25 -3.31 -2.04 9.83
N ALA A 26 -4.23 -1.11 10.15
CA ALA A 26 -5.58 -1.13 9.64
C ALA A 26 -5.65 -1.02 8.10
N SER A 27 -4.74 -0.23 7.50
CA SER A 27 -4.66 -0.10 6.04
C SER A 27 -4.12 -1.39 5.40
N VAL A 28 -3.16 -2.06 6.04
CA VAL A 28 -2.66 -3.38 5.60
C VAL A 28 -3.76 -4.44 5.70
N VAL A 29 -4.53 -4.46 6.78
CA VAL A 29 -5.69 -5.37 6.93
C VAL A 29 -6.71 -5.11 5.83
N ARG A 30 -7.07 -3.85 5.57
CA ARG A 30 -8.01 -3.50 4.48
C ARG A 30 -7.50 -3.96 3.12
N ALA A 31 -6.21 -3.76 2.84
CA ALA A 31 -5.59 -4.21 1.61
C ALA A 31 -5.61 -5.75 1.48
N ALA A 32 -5.30 -6.48 2.56
CA ALA A 32 -5.37 -7.94 2.57
C ALA A 32 -6.80 -8.45 2.32
N GLN A 33 -7.80 -7.85 2.97
CA GLN A 33 -9.21 -8.17 2.73
C GLN A 33 -9.64 -7.93 1.28
N LEU A 34 -9.18 -6.81 0.70
CA LEU A 34 -9.44 -6.49 -0.71
C LEU A 34 -8.79 -7.54 -1.63
N LEU A 35 -7.54 -7.92 -1.37
CA LEU A 35 -6.84 -8.96 -2.14
C LEU A 35 -7.56 -10.31 -2.06
N ILE A 36 -8.07 -10.71 -0.88
CA ILE A 36 -8.89 -11.91 -0.72
C ILE A 36 -10.15 -11.83 -1.58
N ALA A 37 -10.86 -10.70 -1.52
CA ALA A 37 -12.08 -10.50 -2.31
C ALA A 37 -11.82 -10.56 -3.83
N GLY A 38 -10.64 -10.12 -4.27
CA GLY A 38 -10.18 -10.23 -5.67
C GLY A 38 -9.57 -11.57 -6.05
N GLY A 39 -9.50 -12.55 -5.15
CA GLY A 39 -8.90 -13.87 -5.41
C GLY A 39 -7.37 -13.93 -5.32
N TYR A 40 -6.70 -12.86 -4.88
CA TYR A 40 -5.25 -12.80 -4.67
C TYR A 40 -4.85 -13.30 -3.27
N VAL A 41 -5.27 -14.52 -2.92
CA VAL A 41 -5.13 -15.07 -1.55
C VAL A 41 -3.67 -15.15 -1.10
N GLU A 42 -2.75 -15.58 -1.97
CA GLU A 42 -1.32 -15.67 -1.63
C GLU A 42 -0.71 -14.30 -1.29
N PHE A 43 -1.14 -13.24 -1.99
CA PHE A 43 -0.70 -11.88 -1.70
C PHE A 43 -1.26 -11.40 -0.36
N ALA A 44 -2.52 -11.73 -0.06
CA ALA A 44 -3.13 -11.40 1.22
C ALA A 44 -2.44 -12.11 2.40
N GLU A 45 -2.12 -13.40 2.25
CA GLU A 45 -1.38 -14.17 3.26
C GLU A 45 0.04 -13.61 3.48
N HIS A 46 0.69 -13.13 2.42
CA HIS A 46 1.97 -12.45 2.54
C HIS A 46 1.85 -11.15 3.37
N LEU A 47 0.82 -10.34 3.14
CA LEU A 47 0.55 -9.15 3.96
C LEU A 47 0.20 -9.49 5.41
N ASP A 48 -0.52 -10.59 5.66
CA ASP A 48 -0.93 -10.96 7.01
C ASP A 48 0.23 -11.46 7.88
N ARG A 49 1.15 -12.24 7.29
CA ARG A 49 2.44 -12.54 7.95
C ARG A 49 3.14 -11.25 8.35
N HIS A 50 3.08 -10.26 7.46
CA HIS A 50 3.77 -9.02 7.70
C HIS A 50 3.14 -8.16 8.81
N ARG A 51 1.81 -8.16 8.85
CA ARG A 51 1.06 -7.56 9.93
C ARG A 51 1.43 -8.16 11.30
N ALA A 52 1.64 -9.48 11.37
CA ALA A 52 1.92 -10.17 12.62
C ALA A 52 3.24 -9.75 13.28
N GLU A 53 4.33 -9.56 12.53
CA GLU A 53 5.61 -9.13 13.15
C GLU A 53 5.57 -7.66 13.57
N LEU A 54 4.88 -6.81 12.80
CA LEU A 54 4.62 -5.41 13.16
C LEU A 54 3.85 -5.30 14.49
N ASN A 55 2.90 -6.22 14.72
CA ASN A 55 2.14 -6.28 15.96
C ASN A 55 2.99 -6.63 17.19
N VAL A 56 4.05 -7.45 17.03
CA VAL A 56 4.99 -7.72 18.12
C VAL A 56 5.73 -6.44 18.50
N ALA A 57 6.25 -5.73 17.49
CA ALA A 57 6.99 -4.48 17.70
C ALA A 57 6.14 -3.40 18.39
N VAL A 58 4.85 -3.27 18.05
CA VAL A 58 3.98 -2.28 18.71
C VAL A 58 3.61 -2.68 20.14
N GLY A 59 3.54 -3.98 20.45
CA GLY A 59 3.37 -4.48 21.82
C GLY A 59 4.57 -4.14 22.71
N GLU A 60 5.78 -4.22 22.18
CA GLU A 60 6.99 -3.76 22.87
C GLU A 60 6.97 -2.25 23.13
N LEU A 61 6.53 -1.45 22.16
CA LEU A 61 6.36 0.00 22.33
C LEU A 61 5.30 0.36 23.36
N ALA A 62 4.20 -0.41 23.42
CA ALA A 62 3.17 -0.24 24.43
C ALA A 62 3.72 -0.50 25.82
N THR A 63 4.46 -1.59 26.00
CA THR A 63 5.15 -1.91 27.26
C THR A 63 6.12 -0.80 27.67
N TRP A 64 6.81 -0.20 26.70
CA TRP A 64 7.67 0.96 26.96
C TRP A 64 6.89 2.21 27.36
N ALA A 65 5.74 2.49 26.71
CA ALA A 65 4.85 3.58 27.11
C ALA A 65 4.33 3.40 28.55
N GLU A 66 3.99 2.17 28.92
CA GLU A 66 3.53 1.80 30.27
C GLU A 66 4.59 2.07 31.35
N SER A 67 5.88 2.00 31.00
CA SER A 67 6.96 2.33 31.94
C SER A 67 6.96 3.80 32.42
N PHE A 68 6.21 4.68 31.75
CA PHE A 68 6.01 6.08 32.13
C PHE A 68 4.80 6.31 33.05
N GLY A 69 4.05 5.27 33.43
CA GLY A 69 3.14 5.31 34.57
C GLY A 69 1.66 5.63 34.31
N ASP A 70 1.15 5.57 33.07
CA ASP A 70 -0.30 5.73 32.83
C ASP A 70 -0.83 4.95 31.60
N TRP A 71 -1.94 4.24 31.78
CA TRP A 71 -2.47 3.21 30.86
C TRP A 71 -3.60 3.71 29.94
N ALA A 72 -4.09 4.94 30.13
CA ALA A 72 -5.46 5.28 29.74
C ALA A 72 -5.72 5.59 28.25
N ARG A 73 -4.75 5.47 27.33
CA ARG A 73 -4.89 6.10 26.00
C ARG A 73 -4.62 5.24 24.77
N VAL A 74 -4.24 3.96 24.92
CA VAL A 74 -3.72 3.19 23.79
C VAL A 74 -4.52 1.91 23.58
N ASP A 75 -5.62 1.98 22.82
CA ASP A 75 -6.36 0.79 22.36
C ASP A 75 -5.78 0.28 21.03
N ILE A 76 -4.79 -0.60 21.13
CA ILE A 76 -4.17 -1.28 19.98
C ILE A 76 -5.01 -2.51 19.58
N GLY A 77 -5.79 -3.06 20.52
CA GLY A 77 -6.43 -4.37 20.42
C GLY A 77 -7.27 -4.57 19.16
N ARG A 78 -7.93 -3.51 18.66
CA ARG A 78 -8.79 -3.59 17.46
C ARG A 78 -8.04 -3.65 16.13
N ALA A 79 -6.84 -3.09 16.05
CA ALA A 79 -6.03 -3.12 14.82
C ALA A 79 -5.15 -4.38 14.72
N LEU A 80 -4.96 -5.09 15.84
CA LEU A 80 -4.05 -6.22 15.99
C LEU A 80 -4.60 -7.56 15.49
N TYR A 81 -5.90 -7.67 15.20
CA TYR A 81 -6.51 -8.92 14.71
C TYR A 81 -7.00 -8.75 13.28
N PRO A 82 -6.89 -9.79 12.44
CA PRO A 82 -7.57 -9.79 11.15
C PRO A 82 -9.07 -9.61 11.41
N SER A 83 -9.68 -8.55 10.88
CA SER A 83 -11.13 -8.45 10.86
C SER A 83 -11.70 -9.49 9.90
N ALA A 84 -12.88 -10.02 10.22
CA ALA A 84 -13.65 -10.81 9.27
C ALA A 84 -13.77 -10.05 7.94
N LEU A 85 -13.75 -10.79 6.82
CA LEU A 85 -13.86 -10.20 5.50
C LEU A 85 -15.08 -9.28 5.46
N ASP A 86 -14.85 -8.03 5.09
CA ASP A 86 -15.93 -7.07 4.90
C ASP A 86 -16.74 -7.51 3.67
N GLU A 87 -17.97 -7.97 3.88
CA GLU A 87 -18.84 -8.48 2.83
C GLU A 87 -19.06 -7.45 1.70
N SER A 88 -18.96 -6.15 2.00
CA SER A 88 -19.07 -5.10 0.97
C SER A 88 -17.97 -5.19 -0.09
N LEU A 89 -16.80 -5.76 0.24
CA LEU A 89 -15.70 -5.96 -0.70
C LEU A 89 -15.95 -7.10 -1.70
N THR A 90 -16.82 -8.05 -1.36
CA THR A 90 -17.09 -9.22 -2.21
C THR A 90 -18.03 -8.93 -3.38
N CYS A 91 -18.72 -7.79 -3.35
CA CYS A 91 -19.71 -7.39 -4.35
C CYS A 91 -19.18 -6.35 -5.36
N LEU A 92 -17.86 -6.10 -5.39
CA LEU A 92 -17.26 -5.09 -6.25
C LEU A 92 -17.26 -5.55 -7.72
N THR A 93 -17.62 -4.64 -8.63
CA THR A 93 -17.36 -4.85 -10.06
C THR A 93 -15.86 -4.76 -10.34
N ALA A 94 -15.40 -5.24 -11.50
CA ALA A 94 -13.98 -5.20 -11.86
C ALA A 94 -13.40 -3.78 -11.83
N ASP A 95 -14.14 -2.78 -12.33
CA ASP A 95 -13.69 -1.38 -12.30
C ASP A 95 -13.66 -0.80 -10.89
N GLN A 96 -14.65 -1.14 -10.05
CA GLN A 96 -14.67 -0.74 -8.64
C GLN A 96 -13.50 -1.37 -7.87
N PHE A 97 -13.24 -2.65 -8.12
CA PHE A 97 -12.13 -3.38 -7.52
C PHE A 97 -10.77 -2.76 -7.88
N GLY A 98 -10.55 -2.42 -9.16
CA GLY A 98 -9.34 -1.72 -9.60
C GLY A 98 -9.18 -0.36 -8.91
N ALA A 99 -10.25 0.42 -8.78
CA ALA A 99 -10.24 1.71 -8.09
C ALA A 99 -9.91 1.57 -6.59
N GLU A 100 -10.48 0.57 -5.92
CA GLU A 100 -10.19 0.27 -4.51
C GLU A 100 -8.73 -0.16 -4.31
N LEU A 101 -8.15 -0.95 -5.23
CA LEU A 101 -6.74 -1.32 -5.17
C LEU A 101 -5.82 -0.10 -5.29
N ARG A 102 -6.14 0.80 -6.22
CA ARG A 102 -5.43 2.09 -6.38
C ARG A 102 -5.53 2.92 -5.10
N LEU A 103 -6.72 3.05 -4.52
CA LEU A 103 -6.94 3.80 -3.28
C LEU A 103 -6.17 3.19 -2.11
N ALA A 104 -6.19 1.86 -1.97
CA ALA A 104 -5.44 1.15 -0.94
C ALA A 104 -3.93 1.41 -1.08
N ARG A 105 -3.39 1.34 -2.30
CA ARG A 105 -1.99 1.65 -2.59
C ARG A 105 -1.61 3.07 -2.15
N GLU A 106 -2.37 4.07 -2.57
CA GLU A 106 -2.07 5.47 -2.22
C GLU A 106 -2.21 5.72 -0.71
N THR A 107 -3.18 5.07 -0.06
CA THR A 107 -3.34 5.13 1.40
C THR A 107 -2.14 4.54 2.10
N LEU A 108 -1.64 3.38 1.67
CA LEU A 108 -0.44 2.75 2.26
C LEU A 108 0.81 3.64 2.09
N LYS A 109 1.00 4.27 0.91
CA LYS A 109 2.08 5.24 0.68
C LYS A 109 2.01 6.44 1.64
N ALA A 110 0.80 6.98 1.83
CA ALA A 110 0.56 8.07 2.77
C ALA A 110 0.86 7.64 4.22
N ARG A 111 0.30 6.51 4.67
CA ARG A 111 0.53 5.99 6.03
C ARG A 111 1.98 5.67 6.31
N ARG A 112 2.70 5.09 5.34
CA ARG A 112 4.15 4.87 5.42
C ARG A 112 4.90 6.19 5.63
N THR A 113 4.52 7.25 4.93
CA THR A 113 5.14 8.56 5.07
C THR A 113 4.87 9.15 6.46
N ASP A 114 3.62 9.08 6.93
CA ASP A 114 3.20 9.57 8.24
C ASP A 114 3.98 8.90 9.38
N ILE A 115 4.01 7.57 9.42
CA ILE A 115 4.70 6.84 10.50
C ILE A 115 6.21 7.08 10.49
N LEU A 116 6.84 7.23 9.31
CA LEU A 116 8.26 7.55 9.21
C LEU A 116 8.57 8.97 9.70
N ALA A 117 7.64 9.91 9.52
CA ALA A 117 7.73 11.24 10.10
C ALA A 117 7.61 11.18 11.63
N GLU A 118 6.65 10.43 12.15
CA GLU A 118 6.48 10.26 13.61
C GLU A 118 7.67 9.56 14.26
N LEU A 119 8.24 8.54 13.62
CA LEU A 119 9.48 7.89 14.08
C LEU A 119 10.66 8.87 14.17
N ARG A 120 10.78 9.78 13.21
CA ARG A 120 11.82 10.82 13.22
C ARG A 120 11.59 11.78 14.39
N ASN A 121 10.35 12.17 14.64
CA ASN A 121 9.98 13.06 15.75
C ASN A 121 10.24 12.37 17.11
N ALA A 122 9.82 11.12 17.25
CA ALA A 122 10.09 10.26 18.41
C ALA A 122 11.58 10.21 18.74
N ARG A 123 12.42 9.92 17.76
CA ARG A 123 13.87 9.88 17.97
C ARG A 123 14.43 11.20 18.51
N PHE A 124 13.95 12.33 17.98
CA PHE A 124 14.39 13.65 18.44
C PHE A 124 13.97 13.92 19.89
N VAL A 125 12.71 13.64 20.23
CA VAL A 125 12.15 13.87 21.58
C VAL A 125 12.83 12.97 22.61
N LEU A 126 13.01 11.69 22.30
CA LEU A 126 13.62 10.71 23.21
C LEU A 126 15.10 11.03 23.49
N CYS A 127 15.85 11.41 22.45
CA CYS A 127 17.23 11.87 22.58
C CYS A 127 17.33 13.09 23.50
N ALA A 128 16.45 14.08 23.33
CA ALA A 128 16.41 15.28 24.17
C ALA A 128 16.06 14.97 25.64
N ALA A 129 15.36 13.86 25.91
CA ALA A 129 15.05 13.37 27.24
C ALA A 129 16.14 12.45 27.84
N GLY A 130 17.22 12.17 27.10
CA GLY A 130 18.29 11.26 27.55
C GLY A 130 17.89 9.78 27.54
N LEU A 131 16.84 9.42 26.80
CA LEU A 131 16.34 8.04 26.69
C LEU A 131 17.03 7.28 25.54
N PRO A 132 17.14 5.94 25.63
CA PRO A 132 17.66 5.12 24.54
C PRO A 132 16.88 5.32 23.23
N VAL A 133 17.61 5.36 22.11
CA VAL A 133 17.05 5.64 20.76
C VAL A 133 17.28 4.51 19.76
N ASP A 134 17.93 3.43 20.18
CA ASP A 134 18.34 2.34 19.29
C ASP A 134 17.12 1.54 18.84
N GLU A 135 16.15 1.37 19.73
CA GLU A 135 14.84 0.75 19.49
C GLU A 135 14.07 1.50 18.38
N MET A 136 14.11 2.84 18.37
CA MET A 136 13.50 3.65 17.30
C MET A 136 14.20 3.46 15.96
N THR A 137 15.51 3.24 15.97
CA THR A 137 16.29 3.03 14.75
C THR A 137 16.00 1.66 14.15
N ALA A 138 15.94 0.61 14.97
CA ALA A 138 15.53 -0.73 14.55
C ALA A 138 14.09 -0.71 14.00
N TYR A 139 13.17 -0.12 14.75
CA TYR A 139 11.77 -0.05 14.33
C TYR A 139 11.56 0.73 13.03
N ARG A 140 12.29 1.82 12.80
CA ARG A 140 12.28 2.53 11.53
C ARG A 140 12.73 1.67 10.35
N ARG A 141 13.70 0.77 10.53
CA ARG A 141 14.14 -0.15 9.47
C ARG A 141 13.04 -1.16 9.14
N MET A 142 12.39 -1.72 10.16
CA MET A 142 11.26 -2.61 9.99
C MET A 142 10.12 -1.91 9.23
N VAL A 143 9.65 -0.75 9.71
CA VAL A 143 8.58 -0.01 9.03
C VAL A 143 8.90 0.31 7.56
N ARG A 144 10.16 0.64 7.23
CA ARG A 144 10.56 0.94 5.85
C ARG A 144 10.42 -0.25 4.91
N LEU A 145 10.86 -1.42 5.37
CA LEU A 145 10.83 -2.66 4.62
C LEU A 145 9.37 -3.11 4.47
N TRP A 146 8.64 -3.20 5.57
CA TRP A 146 7.33 -3.83 5.62
C TRP A 146 6.23 -2.98 4.98
N ALA A 147 6.22 -1.68 5.25
CA ALA A 147 5.31 -0.77 4.56
C ALA A 147 5.71 -0.57 3.08
N GLY A 148 6.98 -0.82 2.72
CA GLY A 148 7.41 -0.87 1.32
C GLY A 148 6.82 -2.08 0.61
N GLU A 149 7.04 -3.27 1.16
CA GLU A 149 6.51 -4.53 0.64
C GLU A 149 4.98 -4.52 0.54
N ALA A 150 4.28 -3.94 1.52
CA ALA A 150 2.82 -3.79 1.45
C ALA A 150 2.37 -2.94 0.26
N VAL A 151 3.08 -1.86 -0.04
CA VAL A 151 2.82 -1.02 -1.23
C VAL A 151 3.11 -1.81 -2.50
N ASP A 152 4.22 -2.55 -2.54
CA ASP A 152 4.65 -3.30 -3.73
C ASP A 152 3.66 -4.42 -4.08
N VAL A 153 3.17 -5.16 -3.08
CA VAL A 153 2.18 -6.22 -3.26
C VAL A 153 0.87 -5.69 -3.83
N VAL A 154 0.33 -4.61 -3.26
CA VAL A 154 -0.91 -3.99 -3.74
C VAL A 154 -0.70 -3.39 -5.14
N THR A 155 0.48 -2.83 -5.41
CA THR A 155 0.86 -2.33 -6.74
C THR A 155 0.87 -3.46 -7.77
N GLY A 156 1.46 -4.62 -7.43
CA GLY A 156 1.44 -5.81 -8.29
C GLY A 156 0.03 -6.29 -8.59
N ALA A 157 -0.84 -6.40 -7.58
CA ALA A 157 -2.23 -6.80 -7.76
C ALA A 157 -3.01 -5.81 -8.65
N HIS A 158 -2.80 -4.50 -8.44
CA HIS A 158 -3.41 -3.45 -9.25
C HIS A 158 -2.95 -3.55 -10.71
N ARG A 159 -1.64 -3.74 -10.97
CA ARG A 159 -1.09 -3.93 -12.32
C ARG A 159 -1.68 -5.16 -13.00
N LEU A 160 -1.76 -6.30 -12.32
CA LEU A 160 -2.37 -7.52 -12.86
C LEU A 160 -3.85 -7.31 -13.22
N THR A 161 -4.59 -6.59 -12.37
CA THR A 161 -6.01 -6.26 -12.63
C THR A 161 -6.15 -5.38 -13.87
N LEU A 162 -5.31 -4.36 -14.02
CA LEU A 162 -5.29 -3.52 -15.21
C LEU A 162 -4.92 -4.33 -16.46
N ALA A 163 -3.86 -5.13 -16.39
CA ALA A 163 -3.41 -5.96 -17.50
C ALA A 163 -4.51 -6.91 -17.99
N ASP A 164 -5.21 -7.62 -17.10
CA ASP A 164 -6.34 -8.49 -17.48
C ASP A 164 -7.47 -7.70 -18.17
N ARG A 165 -7.83 -6.53 -17.63
CA ARG A 165 -8.84 -5.64 -18.27
C ARG A 165 -8.44 -5.31 -19.70
N TYR A 166 -7.21 -4.85 -19.90
CA TYR A 166 -6.74 -4.39 -21.21
C TYR A 166 -6.51 -5.53 -22.19
N ILE A 167 -5.97 -6.67 -21.76
CA ILE A 167 -5.84 -7.86 -22.61
C ILE A 167 -7.21 -8.29 -23.16
N ARG A 168 -8.25 -8.29 -22.31
CA ARG A 168 -9.62 -8.58 -22.78
C ARG A 168 -10.08 -7.54 -23.80
N SER A 169 -9.94 -6.25 -23.51
CA SER A 169 -10.35 -5.18 -24.44
C SER A 169 -9.63 -5.26 -25.79
N PHE A 170 -8.32 -5.51 -25.80
CA PHE A 170 -7.55 -5.71 -27.03
C PHE A 170 -7.97 -6.97 -27.77
N GLY A 171 -8.24 -8.07 -27.05
CA GLY A 171 -8.77 -9.31 -27.64
C GLY A 171 -10.09 -9.09 -28.37
N HIS A 172 -10.99 -8.27 -27.83
CA HIS A 172 -12.25 -7.93 -28.49
C HIS A 172 -12.03 -7.12 -29.77
N LEU A 173 -11.09 -6.17 -29.77
CA LEU A 173 -10.73 -5.42 -30.98
C LEU A 173 -10.09 -6.32 -32.05
N ARG A 174 -9.28 -7.30 -31.64
CA ARG A 174 -8.68 -8.29 -32.56
C ARG A 174 -9.69 -9.29 -33.12
N ALA A 175 -10.82 -9.51 -32.45
CA ALA A 175 -11.86 -10.42 -32.93
C ALA A 175 -12.59 -9.91 -34.19
N ASP A 176 -12.52 -8.61 -34.49
CA ASP A 176 -13.04 -8.01 -35.72
C ASP A 176 -11.99 -7.13 -36.42
N PRO A 177 -11.00 -7.74 -37.11
CA PRO A 177 -9.89 -7.01 -37.73
C PRO A 177 -10.30 -6.09 -38.89
N GLN A 178 -11.50 -6.29 -39.45
CA GLN A 178 -11.99 -5.56 -40.62
C GLN A 178 -12.77 -4.31 -40.23
N ALA A 179 -13.02 -4.09 -38.94
CA ALA A 179 -13.65 -2.87 -38.46
C ALA A 179 -12.74 -1.66 -38.73
N ASP A 180 -13.28 -0.66 -39.42
CA ASP A 180 -12.57 0.57 -39.71
C ASP A 180 -12.14 1.28 -38.41
N GLY A 181 -10.91 1.81 -38.41
CA GLY A 181 -10.32 2.51 -37.26
C GLY A 181 -9.89 1.63 -36.08
N THR A 182 -9.83 0.29 -36.21
CA THR A 182 -9.42 -0.63 -35.12
C THR A 182 -8.06 -0.27 -34.52
N VAL A 183 -7.05 0.06 -35.34
CA VAL A 183 -5.72 0.45 -34.86
C VAL A 183 -5.76 1.71 -34.00
N ARG A 184 -6.54 2.73 -34.41
CA ARG A 184 -6.70 3.97 -33.61
C ARG A 184 -7.44 3.72 -32.30
N LYS A 185 -8.46 2.86 -32.30
CA LYS A 185 -9.15 2.46 -31.08
C LYS A 185 -8.21 1.71 -30.13
N GLY A 186 -7.37 0.82 -30.68
CA GLY A 186 -6.32 0.14 -29.94
C GLY A 186 -5.31 1.13 -29.33
N ALA A 187 -4.81 2.09 -30.11
CA ALA A 187 -3.91 3.13 -29.62
C ALA A 187 -4.53 3.99 -28.49
N ALA A 188 -5.83 4.30 -28.59
CA ALA A 188 -6.55 5.00 -27.53
C ALA A 188 -6.66 4.16 -26.24
N LEU A 189 -6.86 2.85 -26.34
CA LEU A 189 -6.85 1.95 -25.18
C LEU A 189 -5.44 1.83 -24.57
N VAL A 190 -4.38 1.75 -25.39
CA VAL A 190 -2.99 1.79 -24.91
C VAL A 190 -2.74 3.09 -24.15
N ARG A 191 -3.19 4.24 -24.68
CA ARG A 191 -3.08 5.53 -23.98
C ARG A 191 -3.75 5.48 -22.61
N GLN A 192 -5.00 5.01 -22.56
CA GLN A 192 -5.73 4.89 -21.30
C GLN A 192 -5.00 3.96 -20.31
N TRP A 193 -4.46 2.84 -20.79
CA TRP A 193 -3.69 1.92 -19.95
C TRP A 193 -2.45 2.59 -19.36
N MET A 194 -1.68 3.32 -20.16
CA MET A 194 -0.50 4.05 -19.70
C MET A 194 -0.85 5.15 -18.67
N ASP A 195 -2.01 5.78 -18.82
CA ASP A 195 -2.49 6.79 -17.87
C ASP A 195 -2.92 6.17 -16.51
N ASP A 196 -3.33 4.90 -16.51
CA ASP A 196 -3.71 4.15 -15.31
C ASP A 196 -2.49 3.55 -14.55
N LEU A 197 -1.31 3.52 -15.18
CA LEU A 197 -0.05 3.01 -14.62
C LEU A 197 0.84 4.10 -14.03
N GLU A 198 1.76 3.70 -13.13
CA GLU A 198 2.83 4.59 -12.69
C GLU A 198 3.86 4.76 -13.80
N GLU A 199 4.44 5.96 -13.89
CA GLU A 199 5.46 6.30 -14.88
C GLU A 199 6.59 5.26 -15.04
N PRO A 200 7.22 4.73 -13.96
CA PRO A 200 8.28 3.72 -14.11
C PRO A 200 7.81 2.40 -14.71
N ASP A 201 6.52 2.05 -14.64
CA ASP A 201 6.00 0.78 -15.15
C ASP A 201 5.64 0.85 -16.64
N ARG A 202 5.47 2.05 -17.21
CA ARG A 202 4.87 2.23 -18.55
C ARG A 202 5.66 1.55 -19.65
N GLU A 203 6.99 1.66 -19.65
CA GLU A 203 7.79 1.10 -20.74
C GLU A 203 7.78 -0.43 -20.73
N ASP A 204 7.88 -1.05 -19.55
CA ASP A 204 7.80 -2.50 -19.40
C ASP A 204 6.43 -3.04 -19.87
N GLU A 205 5.35 -2.32 -19.56
CA GLU A 205 3.99 -2.69 -19.95
C GLU A 205 3.76 -2.50 -21.46
N LEU A 206 4.36 -1.47 -22.09
CA LEU A 206 4.35 -1.31 -23.55
C LEU A 206 5.12 -2.45 -24.23
N ALA A 207 6.30 -2.81 -23.72
CA ALA A 207 7.08 -3.93 -24.25
C ALA A 207 6.32 -5.27 -24.10
N LEU A 208 5.62 -5.46 -22.99
CA LEU A 208 4.75 -6.62 -22.80
C LEU A 208 3.62 -6.64 -23.83
N ALA A 209 2.93 -5.52 -24.05
CA ALA A 209 1.87 -5.41 -25.04
C ALA A 209 2.34 -5.73 -26.47
N GLU A 210 3.53 -5.26 -26.85
CA GLU A 210 4.18 -5.61 -28.13
C GLU A 210 4.41 -7.12 -28.24
N SER A 211 4.97 -7.74 -27.20
CA SER A 211 5.23 -9.18 -27.15
C SER A 211 3.96 -10.04 -27.21
N CYS A 212 2.83 -9.51 -26.72
CA CYS A 212 1.52 -10.15 -26.77
C CYS A 212 0.79 -9.97 -28.12
N GLY A 213 1.43 -9.37 -29.13
CA GLY A 213 0.86 -9.23 -30.47
C GLY A 213 -0.03 -7.99 -30.66
N TYR A 214 0.11 -6.97 -29.80
CA TYR A 214 -0.57 -5.67 -29.92
C TYR A 214 0.37 -4.54 -30.40
N GLY A 215 1.47 -4.90 -31.08
CA GLY A 215 2.51 -3.94 -31.49
C GLY A 215 2.03 -2.84 -32.44
N ASP A 216 1.06 -3.10 -33.29
CA ASP A 216 0.41 -2.09 -34.15
C ASP A 216 -0.33 -1.01 -33.35
N PHE A 217 -0.95 -1.37 -32.22
CA PHE A 217 -1.57 -0.41 -31.32
C PHE A 217 -0.54 0.45 -30.59
N VAL A 218 0.57 -0.17 -30.16
CA VAL A 218 1.69 0.51 -29.48
C VAL A 218 2.43 1.46 -30.43
N GLU A 219 2.71 1.04 -31.66
CA GLU A 219 3.35 1.87 -32.68
C GLU A 219 2.49 3.10 -32.99
N CYS A 220 1.19 2.91 -33.21
CA CYS A 220 0.26 4.02 -33.42
C CYS A 220 0.22 4.96 -32.20
N TYR A 221 0.16 4.42 -30.98
CA TYR A 221 0.21 5.21 -29.75
C TYR A 221 1.49 6.07 -29.64
N ARG A 222 2.67 5.49 -29.91
CA ARG A 222 3.94 6.21 -29.87
C ARG A 222 4.01 7.30 -30.96
N SER A 223 3.48 7.03 -32.15
CA SER A 223 3.43 8.00 -33.25
C SER A 223 2.54 9.22 -32.94
N GLU A 224 1.49 9.05 -32.13
CA GLU A 224 0.60 10.13 -31.69
C GLU A 224 1.17 10.97 -30.53
N ARG A 225 2.26 10.51 -29.87
CA ARG A 225 2.95 11.25 -28.79
C ARG A 225 4.24 11.95 -29.24
N SER A 226 4.71 11.65 -30.45
CA SER A 226 5.92 12.23 -31.07
C SER A 226 5.60 13.55 -31.76
#